data_AF-A0A7U9R6S0-F1
#
_entry.id   AF-A0A7U9R6S0-F1
#
_cell.length_a   1.000
_cell.length_b   1.000
_cell.length_c   1.000
_cell.angle_alpha   90.00
_cell.angle_beta   90.00
_cell.angle_gamma   90.00
#
_symmetry.space_group_name_H-M   'P 1'
#
loop_
_entity.id
_entity.type
_entity.pdbx_description
1 polymer ?
#
loop_
_entity_poly.entity_id
_entity_poly.type
_entity_poly.pdbx_seq_one_letter_code
_entity_poly.pdbx_strand_id
1 'polypeptide(L)'
;MATKNTVEVVIAGKVFRISGYETPEYLHQVSVYINEKLAQFQQMEGYRKQNTDQKQMMLNMNLADDFFKAKRQADKLSAELEKKEREMYGIRHDLIEAQMANEKLETEKKELKERLTAQKKEAETKLNEEKKALEEALAAQKKELEAKLEGQKQEAVEKLDSKKQASERERQELKRTIEGLERSLENQKKASEAQRQNSHKKLEEQNQAAQKRMAEQKRSFEGEIDRLERENRELLRKLGQRSYT
;
A
#
# COMPACT_ATOMS: atom_id res chain seq x y z
N MET A 1 61.92 -41.42 -54.26
CA MET A 1 62.73 -42.64 -54.46
C MET A 1 63.53 -42.86 -53.18
N ALA A 2 63.40 -44.01 -52.52
CA ALA A 2 64.21 -44.30 -51.33
C ALA A 2 65.66 -44.54 -51.78
N THR A 3 66.57 -43.62 -51.44
CA THR A 3 68.00 -43.74 -51.70
C THR A 3 68.59 -44.82 -50.81
N LYS A 4 69.39 -45.72 -51.38
CA LYS A 4 70.11 -46.74 -50.60
C LYS A 4 71.22 -46.06 -49.80
N ASN A 5 71.16 -46.16 -48.49
CA ASN A 5 72.21 -45.74 -47.59
C ASN A 5 73.25 -46.86 -47.49
N THR A 6 74.53 -46.48 -47.47
CA THR A 6 75.64 -47.42 -47.28
C THR A 6 76.37 -47.06 -46.00
N VAL A 7 76.58 -48.05 -45.13
CA VAL A 7 77.19 -47.87 -43.82
C VAL A 7 78.16 -49.01 -43.52
N GLU A 8 79.24 -48.69 -42.81
CA GLU A 8 80.20 -49.69 -42.33
C GLU A 8 79.87 -50.03 -40.87
N VAL A 9 79.62 -51.31 -40.60
CA VAL A 9 79.27 -51.81 -39.27
C VAL A 9 80.20 -52.93 -38.86
N VAL A 10 80.40 -53.12 -37.56
CA VAL A 10 81.19 -54.23 -37.02
C VAL A 10 80.21 -55.29 -36.51
N ILE A 11 80.27 -56.51 -37.03
CA ILE A 11 79.47 -57.65 -36.58
C ILE A 11 80.40 -58.83 -36.28
N ALA A 12 80.29 -59.41 -35.08
CA ALA A 12 81.14 -60.53 -34.64
C ALA A 12 82.66 -60.26 -34.80
N GLY A 13 83.10 -59.01 -34.60
CA GLY A 13 84.50 -58.60 -34.75
C GLY A 13 84.98 -58.42 -36.20
N LYS A 14 84.10 -58.50 -37.20
CA LYS A 14 84.40 -58.25 -38.61
C LYS A 14 83.70 -56.99 -39.11
N VAL A 15 84.38 -56.21 -39.94
CA VAL A 15 83.81 -55.01 -40.58
C VAL A 15 83.02 -55.43 -41.81
N PHE A 16 81.76 -55.03 -41.89
CA PHE A 16 80.85 -55.26 -43.01
C PHE A 16 80.36 -53.93 -43.57
N ARG A 17 80.34 -53.80 -44.89
CA ARG A 17 79.68 -52.68 -45.57
C ARG A 17 78.27 -53.09 -45.99
N ILE A 18 77.25 -52.58 -45.29
CA ILE A 18 75.85 -52.91 -45.51
C ILE A 18 75.18 -51.77 -46.28
N SER A 19 74.30 -52.12 -47.23
CA SER A 19 73.45 -51.17 -47.93
C SER A 19 71.98 -51.48 -47.67
N GLY A 20 71.19 -50.44 -47.35
CA GLY A 20 69.77 -50.58 -46.99
C GLY A 20 68.98 -49.31 -47.30
N TYR A 21 67.65 -49.40 -47.20
CA TYR A 21 66.75 -48.25 -47.38
C TYR A 21 66.50 -47.49 -46.08
N GLU A 22 66.89 -48.08 -44.95
CA GLU A 22 66.80 -47.47 -43.63
C GLU A 22 67.94 -46.50 -43.37
N THR A 23 67.80 -45.70 -42.32
CA THR A 23 68.82 -44.72 -41.93
C THR A 23 70.12 -45.41 -41.49
N PRO A 24 71.30 -44.79 -41.71
CA PRO A 24 72.56 -45.32 -41.21
C PRO A 24 72.54 -45.61 -39.70
N GLU A 25 71.87 -44.77 -38.92
CA GLU A 25 71.72 -44.92 -37.47
C GLU A 25 70.94 -46.19 -37.11
N TYR A 26 69.82 -46.44 -37.81
CA TYR A 26 69.04 -47.65 -37.59
C TYR A 26 69.82 -48.91 -37.97
N LEU A 27 70.52 -48.89 -39.11
CA LEU A 27 71.37 -50.00 -39.53
C LEU A 27 72.51 -50.26 -38.51
N HIS A 28 73.09 -49.21 -37.92
CA HIS A 28 74.02 -49.33 -36.80
C HIS A 28 73.36 -49.95 -35.57
N GLN A 29 72.17 -49.51 -35.17
CA GLN A 29 71.43 -50.09 -34.04
C GLN A 29 71.16 -51.59 -34.25
N VAL A 30 70.76 -52.00 -35.45
CA VAL A 30 70.57 -53.41 -35.81
C VAL A 30 71.89 -54.19 -35.64
N SER A 31 73.02 -53.62 -36.06
CA SER A 31 74.33 -54.27 -35.90
C SER A 31 74.75 -54.44 -34.43
N VAL A 32 74.48 -53.42 -33.59
CA VAL A 32 74.72 -53.48 -32.14
C VAL A 32 73.85 -54.57 -31.50
N TYR A 33 72.56 -54.60 -31.83
CA TYR A 33 71.63 -55.61 -31.33
C TYR A 33 72.06 -57.05 -31.69
N ILE A 34 72.49 -57.27 -32.93
CA ILE A 34 73.01 -58.59 -33.36
C ILE A 34 74.25 -58.97 -32.56
N ASN A 35 75.16 -58.03 -32.30
CA ASN A 35 76.35 -58.28 -31.47
C ASN A 35 76.00 -58.61 -30.01
N GLU A 36 75.03 -57.92 -29.43
CA GLU A 36 74.55 -58.22 -28.07
C GLU A 36 73.97 -59.64 -27.99
N LYS A 37 73.15 -60.03 -28.97
CA LYS A 37 72.63 -61.40 -29.06
C LYS A 37 73.75 -62.42 -29.21
N LEU A 38 74.71 -62.18 -30.10
CA LEU A 38 75.88 -63.04 -30.25
C LEU A 38 76.67 -63.16 -28.95
N ALA A 39 76.88 -62.08 -28.21
CA ALA A 39 77.56 -62.10 -26.92
C ALA A 39 76.79 -62.92 -25.87
N GLN A 40 75.46 -62.80 -25.82
CA GLN A 40 74.61 -63.61 -24.94
C GLN A 40 74.69 -65.10 -25.28
N PHE A 41 74.55 -65.46 -26.56
CA PHE A 41 74.68 -66.85 -27.01
C PHE A 41 76.08 -67.41 -26.77
N GLN A 42 77.12 -66.59 -26.91
CA GLN A 42 78.49 -66.97 -26.58
C GLN A 42 78.67 -67.28 -25.10
N GLN A 43 77.84 -66.84 -24.17
CA GLN A 43 77.93 -67.25 -22.77
C GLN A 43 77.36 -68.66 -22.51
N MET A 44 76.54 -69.18 -23.43
CA MET A 44 75.91 -70.50 -23.29
C MET A 44 76.86 -71.62 -23.74
N GLU A 45 77.17 -72.54 -22.83
CA GLU A 45 78.06 -73.67 -23.12
C GLU A 45 77.54 -74.56 -24.25
N GLY A 46 76.22 -74.80 -24.29
CA GLY A 46 75.56 -75.57 -25.33
C GLY A 46 75.70 -74.94 -26.73
N TYR A 47 75.68 -73.61 -26.83
CA TYR A 47 75.86 -72.89 -28.08
C TYR A 47 77.30 -72.99 -28.59
N ARG A 48 78.30 -72.85 -27.70
CA ARG A 48 79.72 -72.90 -28.07
C ARG A 48 80.12 -74.21 -28.75
N LYS A 49 79.56 -75.33 -28.29
CA LYS A 49 79.86 -76.70 -28.77
C LYS A 49 79.22 -77.03 -30.12
N GLN A 50 78.24 -76.25 -30.58
CA GLN A 50 77.58 -76.50 -31.87
C GLN A 50 78.46 -76.09 -33.06
N ASN A 51 78.15 -76.66 -34.23
CA ASN A 51 78.75 -76.25 -35.49
C ASN A 51 78.22 -74.86 -35.95
N THR A 52 78.85 -74.28 -36.97
CA THR A 52 78.52 -72.94 -37.46
C THR A 52 77.08 -72.82 -37.96
N ASP A 53 76.58 -73.83 -38.67
CA ASP A 53 75.23 -73.81 -39.24
C ASP A 53 74.16 -73.86 -38.15
N GLN A 54 74.35 -74.71 -37.14
CA GLN A 54 73.48 -74.79 -35.96
C GLN A 54 73.51 -73.52 -35.13
N LYS A 55 74.68 -72.89 -34.96
CA LYS A 55 74.82 -71.57 -34.31
C LYS A 55 73.99 -70.50 -35.02
N GLN A 56 74.12 -70.43 -36.35
CA GLN A 56 73.35 -69.48 -37.16
C GLN A 56 71.85 -69.77 -37.09
N MET A 57 71.44 -71.04 -37.13
CA MET A 57 70.04 -71.45 -37.02
C MET A 57 69.44 -71.04 -35.66
N MET A 58 70.15 -71.27 -34.55
CA MET A 58 69.70 -70.86 -33.21
C MET A 58 69.54 -69.34 -33.09
N LEU A 59 70.50 -68.56 -33.62
CA LEU A 59 70.42 -67.10 -33.63
C LEU A 59 69.22 -66.62 -34.46
N ASN A 60 69.05 -67.15 -35.68
CA ASN A 60 67.94 -66.80 -36.56
C ASN A 60 66.59 -67.14 -35.92
N MET A 61 66.48 -68.29 -35.25
CA MET A 61 65.27 -68.70 -34.55
C MET A 61 64.94 -67.77 -33.38
N ASN A 62 65.95 -67.29 -32.64
CA ASN A 62 65.74 -66.32 -31.57
C ASN A 62 65.29 -64.95 -32.09
N LEU A 63 65.91 -64.46 -33.17
CA LEU A 63 65.50 -63.20 -33.80
C LEU A 63 64.07 -63.29 -34.35
N ALA A 64 63.69 -64.44 -34.93
CA ALA A 64 62.33 -64.68 -35.38
C ALA A 64 61.34 -64.71 -34.20
N ASP A 65 61.70 -65.34 -33.08
CA ASP A 65 60.87 -65.35 -31.87
C ASP A 65 60.65 -63.94 -31.31
N ASP A 66 61.71 -63.12 -31.22
CA ASP A 66 61.60 -61.72 -30.80
C ASP A 66 60.66 -60.93 -31.72
N PHE A 67 60.79 -61.11 -33.04
CA PHE A 67 59.90 -60.49 -34.03
C PHE A 67 58.44 -60.93 -33.83
N PHE A 68 58.17 -62.22 -33.67
CA PHE A 68 56.80 -62.71 -33.49
C PHE A 68 56.19 -62.28 -32.16
N LYS A 69 56.99 -62.18 -31.09
CA LYS A 69 56.53 -61.63 -29.81
C LYS A 69 56.16 -60.16 -29.93
N ALA A 70 57.02 -59.35 -30.54
CA ALA A 70 56.75 -57.93 -30.78
C ALA A 70 55.53 -57.75 -31.68
N LYS A 71 55.41 -58.54 -32.75
CA LYS A 71 54.26 -58.52 -33.66
C LYS A 71 52.96 -58.86 -32.94
N ARG A 72 52.93 -59.95 -32.14
CA ARG A 72 51.74 -60.31 -31.34
C ARG A 72 51.33 -59.20 -30.38
N GLN A 73 52.29 -58.52 -29.76
CA GLN A 73 52.00 -57.39 -28.89
C GLN A 73 51.44 -56.20 -29.66
N ALA A 74 52.01 -55.89 -30.84
CA ALA A 74 51.50 -54.84 -31.71
C ALA A 74 50.07 -55.15 -32.22
N ASP A 75 49.81 -56.39 -32.60
CA ASP A 75 48.48 -56.85 -33.05
C ASP A 75 47.46 -56.74 -31.90
N LYS A 76 47.84 -57.14 -30.69
CA LYS A 76 47.01 -56.99 -29.49
C LYS A 76 46.68 -55.53 -29.18
N LEU A 77 47.69 -54.66 -29.20
CA LEU A 77 47.49 -53.21 -28.97
C LEU A 77 46.63 -52.59 -30.06
N SER A 78 46.79 -53.01 -31.31
CA SER A 78 45.97 -52.55 -32.43
C SER A 78 44.50 -52.93 -32.25
N ALA A 79 44.23 -54.16 -31.82
CA ALA A 79 42.86 -54.62 -31.53
C ALA A 79 42.24 -53.88 -30.33
N GLU A 80 43.02 -53.60 -29.28
CA GLU A 80 42.56 -52.80 -28.14
C GLU A 80 42.28 -51.35 -28.54
N LEU A 81 43.12 -50.76 -29.41
CA LEU A 81 42.92 -49.42 -29.95
C LEU A 81 41.62 -49.35 -30.76
N GLU A 82 41.38 -50.31 -31.66
CA GLU A 82 40.17 -50.37 -32.47
C GLU A 82 38.91 -50.51 -31.58
N LYS A 83 38.99 -51.34 -30.52
CA LYS A 83 37.91 -51.45 -29.53
C LYS A 83 37.66 -50.10 -28.84
N LYS A 84 38.71 -49.40 -28.43
CA LYS A 84 38.62 -48.09 -27.78
C LYS A 84 38.06 -47.03 -28.72
N GLU A 85 38.39 -47.06 -30.00
CA GLU A 85 37.83 -46.17 -31.02
C GLU A 85 36.32 -46.37 -31.18
N ARG A 86 35.86 -47.63 -31.19
CA ARG A 86 34.41 -47.94 -31.21
C ARG A 86 33.69 -47.46 -29.95
N GLU A 87 34.26 -47.69 -28.77
CA GLU A 87 33.71 -47.17 -27.49
C GLU A 87 33.65 -45.64 -27.50
N MET A 88 34.71 -44.98 -27.97
CA MET A 88 34.76 -43.51 -28.09
C MET A 88 33.73 -42.98 -29.09
N TYR A 89 33.49 -43.69 -30.19
CA TYR A 89 32.44 -43.32 -31.13
C TYR A 89 31.05 -43.37 -30.48
N GLY A 90 30.77 -44.42 -29.70
CA GLY A 90 29.54 -44.52 -28.91
C GLY A 90 29.38 -43.34 -27.94
N ILE A 91 30.42 -43.05 -27.15
CA ILE A 91 30.40 -41.91 -26.21
C ILE A 91 30.20 -40.58 -26.93
N ARG A 92 30.82 -40.38 -28.09
CA ARG A 92 30.61 -39.17 -28.91
C ARG A 92 29.18 -39.06 -29.39
N HIS A 93 28.55 -40.18 -29.76
CA HIS A 93 27.15 -40.20 -30.16
C HIS A 93 26.25 -39.81 -28.99
N ASP A 94 26.42 -40.45 -27.83
CA ASP A 94 25.67 -40.14 -26.60
C ASP A 94 25.85 -38.67 -26.19
N LEU A 95 27.06 -38.12 -26.34
CA LEU A 95 27.34 -36.71 -26.05
C LEU A 95 26.57 -35.78 -27.00
N ILE A 96 26.52 -36.09 -28.30
CA ILE A 96 25.78 -35.29 -29.28
C ILE A 96 24.27 -35.36 -28.97
N GLU A 97 23.74 -36.53 -28.64
CA GLU A 97 22.34 -36.69 -28.23
C GLU A 97 22.01 -35.86 -26.99
N ALA A 98 22.86 -35.92 -25.96
CA ALA A 98 22.71 -35.12 -24.75
C ALA A 98 22.80 -33.60 -25.03
N GLN A 99 23.68 -33.17 -25.94
CA GLN A 99 23.77 -31.78 -26.37
C GLN A 99 22.49 -31.32 -27.08
N MET A 100 21.98 -32.11 -28.03
CA MET A 100 20.71 -31.79 -28.71
C MET A 100 19.53 -31.75 -27.74
N ALA A 101 19.48 -32.65 -26.76
CA ALA A 101 18.44 -32.64 -25.75
C ALA A 101 18.51 -31.38 -24.86
N ASN A 102 19.71 -30.97 -24.46
CA ASN A 102 19.92 -29.73 -23.72
C ASN A 102 19.53 -28.50 -24.51
N GLU A 103 19.86 -28.43 -25.80
CA GLU A 103 19.45 -27.32 -26.67
C GLU A 103 17.93 -27.20 -26.75
N LYS A 104 17.23 -28.33 -26.94
CA LYS A 104 15.75 -28.36 -26.91
C LYS A 104 15.20 -27.85 -25.58
N LEU A 105 15.72 -28.33 -24.46
CA LEU A 105 15.28 -27.88 -23.14
C LEU A 105 15.54 -26.39 -22.91
N GLU A 106 16.66 -25.84 -23.38
CA GLU A 106 16.93 -24.40 -23.28
C GLU A 106 15.99 -23.58 -24.18
N THR A 107 15.63 -24.07 -25.37
CA THR A 107 14.60 -23.41 -26.20
C THR A 107 13.23 -23.40 -25.52
N GLU A 108 12.76 -24.54 -25.00
CA GLU A 108 11.49 -24.63 -24.26
C GLU A 108 11.49 -23.72 -23.03
N LYS A 109 12.59 -23.68 -22.29
CA LYS A 109 12.75 -22.81 -21.12
C LYS A 109 12.69 -21.32 -21.49
N LYS A 110 13.24 -20.95 -22.65
CA LYS A 110 13.16 -19.57 -23.15
C LYS A 110 11.72 -19.22 -23.53
N GLU A 111 11.03 -20.09 -24.26
CA GLU A 111 9.62 -19.91 -24.62
C GLU A 111 8.71 -19.81 -23.38
N LEU A 112 8.92 -20.68 -22.39
CA LEU A 112 8.19 -20.64 -21.13
C LEU A 112 8.43 -19.34 -20.36
N LYS A 113 9.67 -18.84 -20.34
CA LYS A 113 9.99 -17.53 -19.74
C LYS A 113 9.31 -16.38 -20.47
N GLU A 114 9.30 -16.39 -21.80
CA GLU A 114 8.62 -15.37 -22.61
C GLU A 114 7.10 -15.41 -22.36
N ARG A 115 6.50 -16.60 -22.32
CA ARG A 115 5.08 -16.76 -21.98
C ARG A 115 4.76 -16.28 -20.56
N LEU A 116 5.61 -16.59 -19.59
CA LEU A 116 5.43 -16.15 -18.21
C LEU A 116 5.54 -14.62 -18.08
N THR A 117 6.47 -13.99 -18.80
CA THR A 117 6.60 -12.52 -18.77
C THR A 117 5.42 -11.84 -19.47
N ALA A 118 4.91 -12.40 -20.57
CA ALA A 118 3.69 -11.93 -21.21
C ALA A 118 2.47 -12.05 -20.29
N GLN A 119 2.27 -13.21 -19.65
CA GLN A 119 1.17 -13.41 -18.69
C GLN A 119 1.28 -12.48 -17.49
N LYS A 120 2.48 -12.25 -16.95
CA LYS A 120 2.68 -11.29 -15.85
C LYS A 120 2.29 -9.87 -16.26
N LYS A 121 2.73 -9.42 -17.44
CA LYS A 121 2.34 -8.10 -17.97
C LYS A 121 0.82 -7.99 -18.13
N GLU A 122 0.18 -9.00 -18.70
CA GLU A 122 -1.27 -9.03 -18.89
C GLU A 122 -2.04 -9.01 -17.55
N ALA A 123 -1.56 -9.75 -16.55
CA ALA A 123 -2.12 -9.73 -15.21
C ALA A 123 -1.92 -8.36 -14.53
N GLU A 124 -0.74 -7.74 -14.68
CA GLU A 124 -0.47 -6.40 -14.15
C GLU A 124 -1.35 -5.33 -14.81
N THR A 125 -1.58 -5.40 -16.13
CA THR A 125 -2.48 -4.46 -16.82
C THR A 125 -3.91 -4.61 -16.34
N LYS A 126 -4.43 -5.85 -16.23
CA LYS A 126 -5.78 -6.11 -15.72
C LYS A 126 -5.94 -5.62 -14.28
N LEU A 127 -4.95 -5.90 -13.42
CA LEU A 127 -4.97 -5.44 -12.03
C LEU A 127 -4.97 -3.90 -11.94
N ASN A 128 -4.21 -3.21 -12.79
CA ASN A 128 -4.19 -1.76 -12.82
C ASN A 128 -5.51 -1.16 -13.35
N GLU A 129 -6.12 -1.78 -14.35
CA GLU A 129 -7.45 -1.39 -14.84
C GLU A 129 -8.53 -1.58 -13.76
N GLU A 130 -8.54 -2.73 -13.08
CA GLU A 130 -9.44 -2.99 -11.96
C GLU A 130 -9.25 -1.99 -10.82
N LYS A 131 -7.99 -1.67 -10.46
CA LYS A 131 -7.70 -0.66 -9.44
C LYS A 131 -8.24 0.71 -9.82
N LYS A 132 -8.03 1.16 -11.07
CA LYS A 132 -8.56 2.45 -11.55
C LYS A 132 -10.09 2.47 -11.51
N ALA A 133 -10.74 1.41 -11.98
CA ALA A 133 -12.20 1.30 -11.94
C ALA A 133 -12.73 1.36 -10.50
N LEU A 134 -12.05 0.70 -9.56
CA LEU A 134 -12.41 0.74 -8.14
C LEU A 134 -12.21 2.13 -7.53
N GLU A 135 -11.12 2.83 -7.86
CA GLU A 135 -10.86 4.20 -7.43
C GLU A 135 -11.92 5.18 -7.95
N GLU A 136 -12.30 5.06 -9.23
CA GLU A 136 -13.37 5.86 -9.83
C GLU A 136 -14.72 5.59 -9.17
N ALA A 137 -15.06 4.32 -8.92
CA ALA A 137 -16.30 3.94 -8.23
C ALA A 137 -16.35 4.48 -6.80
N LEU A 138 -15.23 4.39 -6.06
CA LEU A 138 -15.11 4.97 -4.71
C LEU A 138 -15.24 6.49 -4.73
N ALA A 139 -14.64 7.17 -5.71
CA ALA A 139 -14.77 8.62 -5.86
C ALA A 139 -16.22 9.03 -6.18
N ALA A 140 -16.92 8.28 -7.03
CA ALA A 140 -18.33 8.50 -7.33
C ALA A 140 -19.21 8.32 -6.09
N GLN A 141 -19.03 7.23 -5.33
CA GLN A 141 -19.76 7.02 -4.08
C GLN A 141 -19.50 8.12 -3.04
N LYS A 142 -18.25 8.58 -2.91
CA LYS A 142 -17.92 9.70 -2.00
C LYS A 142 -18.66 10.98 -2.39
N LYS A 143 -18.68 11.34 -3.68
CA LYS A 143 -19.43 12.51 -4.17
C LYS A 143 -20.94 12.37 -3.92
N GLU A 144 -21.50 11.18 -4.14
CA GLU A 144 -22.92 10.93 -3.89
C GLU A 144 -23.27 11.07 -2.40
N LEU A 145 -22.43 10.53 -1.51
CA LEU A 145 -22.58 10.68 -0.07
C LEU A 145 -22.46 12.14 0.36
N GLU A 146 -21.48 12.89 -0.16
CA GLU A 146 -21.32 14.32 0.10
C GLU A 146 -22.56 15.11 -0.33
N ALA A 147 -23.09 14.85 -1.53
CA ALA A 147 -24.31 15.50 -2.02
C ALA A 147 -25.54 15.20 -1.14
N LYS A 148 -25.71 13.94 -0.70
CA LYS A 148 -26.79 13.55 0.23
C LYS A 148 -26.66 14.25 1.57
N LEU A 149 -25.43 14.35 2.09
CA LEU A 149 -25.15 14.98 3.37
C LEU A 149 -25.39 16.49 3.32
N GLU A 150 -25.06 17.13 2.20
CA GLU A 150 -25.36 18.55 1.96
C GLU A 150 -26.86 18.80 1.81
N GLY A 151 -27.58 17.93 1.09
CA GLY A 151 -29.05 18.01 1.01
C GLY A 151 -29.71 17.88 2.38
N GLN A 152 -29.27 16.94 3.22
CA GLN A 152 -29.78 16.80 4.59
C GLN A 152 -29.49 18.02 5.46
N LYS A 153 -28.31 18.65 5.30
CA LYS A 153 -27.99 19.90 6.00
C LYS A 153 -28.92 21.02 5.56
N GLN A 154 -29.15 21.20 4.27
CA GLN A 154 -30.05 22.23 3.75
C GLN A 154 -31.47 22.03 4.26
N GLU A 155 -32.01 20.80 4.20
CA GLU A 155 -33.32 20.50 4.78
C GLU A 155 -33.39 20.77 6.29
N ALA A 156 -32.32 20.46 7.03
CA ALA A 156 -32.27 20.74 8.46
C ALA A 156 -32.24 22.25 8.74
N VAL A 157 -31.51 23.03 7.94
CA VAL A 157 -31.46 24.49 8.02
C VAL A 157 -32.84 25.08 7.72
N GLU A 158 -33.51 24.68 6.65
CA GLU A 158 -34.86 25.16 6.31
C GLU A 158 -35.89 24.81 7.40
N LYS A 159 -35.81 23.62 7.99
CA LYS A 159 -36.64 23.22 9.13
C LYS A 159 -36.36 24.06 10.39
N LEU A 160 -35.12 24.45 10.61
CA LEU A 160 -34.76 25.35 11.72
C LEU A 160 -35.25 26.77 11.46
N ASP A 161 -35.12 27.28 10.24
CA ASP A 161 -35.54 28.64 9.89
C ASP A 161 -37.07 28.78 9.92
N SER A 162 -37.80 27.79 9.42
CA SER A 162 -39.27 27.75 9.55
C SER A 162 -39.72 27.70 11.01
N LYS A 163 -39.06 26.91 11.86
CA LYS A 163 -39.33 26.90 13.32
C LYS A 163 -39.00 28.24 13.98
N LYS A 164 -37.88 28.88 13.62
CA LYS A 164 -37.53 30.22 14.12
C LYS A 164 -38.58 31.25 13.72
N GLN A 165 -39.00 31.27 12.47
CA GLN A 165 -40.04 32.19 11.99
C GLN A 165 -41.38 31.95 12.68
N ALA A 166 -41.78 30.69 12.91
CA ALA A 166 -42.98 30.37 13.66
C ALA A 166 -42.90 30.90 15.11
N SER A 167 -41.80 30.61 15.81
CA SER A 167 -41.57 31.12 17.17
C SER A 167 -41.53 32.65 17.23
N GLU A 168 -40.97 33.30 16.20
CA GLU A 168 -40.93 34.76 16.11
C GLU A 168 -42.31 35.38 15.86
N ARG A 169 -43.16 34.74 15.05
CA ARG A 169 -44.57 35.12 14.87
C ARG A 169 -45.36 34.97 16.16
N GLU A 170 -45.24 33.83 16.84
CA GLU A 170 -45.86 33.61 18.16
C GLU A 170 -45.42 34.69 19.15
N ARG A 171 -44.12 35.03 19.18
CA ARG A 171 -43.61 36.11 20.02
C ARG A 171 -44.21 37.48 19.67
N GLN A 172 -44.41 37.77 18.39
CA GLN A 172 -45.06 39.03 17.96
C GLN A 172 -46.54 39.07 18.32
N GLU A 173 -47.25 37.95 18.21
CA GLU A 173 -48.65 37.83 18.64
C GLU A 173 -48.80 37.98 20.16
N LEU A 174 -47.93 37.33 20.93
CA LEU A 174 -47.84 37.52 22.38
C LEU A 174 -47.55 38.99 22.73
N LYS A 175 -46.65 39.64 22.00
CA LYS A 175 -46.36 41.06 22.21
C LYS A 175 -47.60 41.93 21.96
N ARG A 176 -48.34 41.71 20.87
CA ARG A 176 -49.57 42.46 20.55
C ARG A 176 -50.67 42.24 21.59
N THR A 177 -50.83 41.01 22.08
CA THR A 177 -51.83 40.70 23.11
C THR A 177 -51.47 41.36 24.44
N ILE A 178 -50.18 41.35 24.83
CA ILE A 178 -49.69 42.10 25.99
C ILE A 178 -49.99 43.60 25.83
N GLU A 179 -49.64 44.21 24.69
CA GLU A 179 -49.93 45.63 24.43
C GLU A 179 -51.44 45.94 24.49
N GLY A 180 -52.29 45.03 24.00
CA GLY A 180 -53.74 45.16 24.08
C GLY A 180 -54.28 45.06 25.51
N LEU A 181 -53.74 44.15 26.31
CA LEU A 181 -54.05 44.02 27.74
C LEU A 181 -53.59 45.25 28.52
N GLU A 182 -52.40 45.77 28.25
CA GLU A 182 -51.86 46.98 28.86
C GLU A 182 -52.76 48.20 28.59
N ARG A 183 -53.18 48.40 27.32
CA ARG A 183 -54.14 49.46 26.97
C ARG A 183 -55.49 49.31 27.66
N SER A 184 -55.99 48.08 27.76
CA SER A 184 -57.25 47.79 28.44
C SER A 184 -57.16 48.07 29.94
N LEU A 185 -56.04 47.69 30.56
CA LEU A 185 -55.74 47.96 31.96
C LEU A 185 -55.58 49.47 32.21
N GLU A 186 -54.96 50.20 31.28
CA GLU A 186 -54.84 51.66 31.36
C GLU A 186 -56.20 52.35 31.22
N ASN A 187 -57.05 51.90 30.30
CA ASN A 187 -58.41 52.40 30.16
C ASN A 187 -59.26 52.11 31.42
N GLN A 188 -59.12 50.92 32.01
CA GLN A 188 -59.76 50.61 33.30
C GLN A 188 -59.24 51.51 34.42
N LYS A 189 -57.93 51.76 34.50
CA LYS A 189 -57.35 52.70 35.47
C LYS A 189 -57.94 54.09 35.30
N LYS A 190 -57.97 54.63 34.08
CA LYS A 190 -58.57 55.94 33.77
C LYS A 190 -60.05 56.01 34.12
N ALA A 191 -60.82 54.96 33.81
CA ALA A 191 -62.24 54.88 34.17
C ALA A 191 -62.45 54.86 35.69
N SER A 192 -61.66 54.06 36.42
CA SER A 192 -61.68 54.00 37.88
C SER A 192 -61.26 55.34 38.51
N GLU A 193 -60.26 56.02 37.95
CA GLU A 193 -59.84 57.36 38.37
C GLU A 193 -60.92 58.42 38.12
N ALA A 194 -61.55 58.41 36.95
CA ALA A 194 -62.68 59.30 36.65
C ALA A 194 -63.87 59.05 37.59
N GLN A 195 -64.14 57.79 37.92
CA GLN A 195 -65.18 57.40 38.87
C GLN A 195 -64.84 57.89 40.29
N ARG A 196 -63.56 57.79 40.71
CA ARG A 196 -63.07 58.38 41.97
C ARG A 196 -63.22 59.90 41.98
N GLN A 197 -62.84 60.59 40.90
CA GLN A 197 -62.96 62.05 40.80
C GLN A 197 -64.41 62.53 40.83
N ASN A 198 -65.31 61.84 40.12
CA ASN A 198 -66.74 62.16 40.18
C ASN A 198 -67.33 61.91 41.57
N SER A 199 -66.90 60.83 42.24
CA SER A 199 -67.29 60.57 43.63
C SER A 199 -66.78 61.66 44.57
N HIS A 200 -65.55 62.12 44.38
CA HIS A 200 -64.94 63.23 45.13
C HIS A 200 -65.72 64.54 44.94
N LYS A 201 -66.01 64.91 43.68
CA LYS A 201 -66.81 66.10 43.36
C LYS A 201 -68.20 66.05 43.99
N LYS A 202 -68.87 64.90 43.94
CA LYS A 202 -70.19 64.71 44.55
C LYS A 202 -70.15 64.84 46.07
N LEU A 203 -69.09 64.35 46.71
CA LEU A 203 -68.83 64.54 48.15
C LEU A 203 -68.55 66.01 48.48
N GLU A 204 -67.78 66.71 47.65
CA GLU A 204 -67.55 68.16 47.81
C GLU A 204 -68.84 68.98 47.67
N GLU A 205 -69.67 68.69 46.68
CA GLU A 205 -70.98 69.33 46.49
C GLU A 205 -71.91 69.07 47.68
N GLN A 206 -71.95 67.83 48.20
CA GLN A 206 -72.70 67.51 49.42
C GLN A 206 -72.18 68.26 50.63
N ASN A 207 -70.86 68.36 50.81
CA ASN A 207 -70.25 69.13 51.89
C ASN A 207 -70.56 70.63 51.77
N GLN A 208 -70.49 71.20 50.57
CA GLN A 208 -70.86 72.61 50.34
C GLN A 208 -72.35 72.86 50.59
N ALA A 209 -73.24 71.95 50.18
CA ALA A 209 -74.67 72.04 50.45
C ALA A 209 -74.96 71.95 51.97
N ALA A 210 -74.25 71.07 52.68
CA ALA A 210 -74.33 70.97 54.14
C ALA A 210 -73.84 72.26 54.83
N GLN A 211 -72.72 72.84 54.37
CA GLN A 211 -72.23 74.13 54.88
C GLN A 211 -73.21 75.27 54.62
N LYS A 212 -73.88 75.30 53.45
CA LYS A 212 -74.92 76.30 53.14
C LYS A 212 -76.14 76.16 54.06
N ARG A 213 -76.63 74.94 54.29
CA ARG A 213 -77.71 74.68 55.26
C ARG A 213 -77.33 75.08 56.68
N MET A 214 -76.09 74.80 57.09
CA MET A 214 -75.56 75.22 58.39
C MET A 214 -75.48 76.76 58.48
N ALA A 215 -75.12 77.45 57.40
CA ALA A 215 -75.08 78.92 57.35
C ALA A 215 -76.49 79.54 57.38
N GLU A 216 -77.46 78.94 56.71
CA GLU A 216 -78.88 79.35 56.77
C GLU A 216 -79.47 79.12 58.16
N GLN A 217 -79.16 77.99 58.82
CA GLN A 217 -79.51 77.77 60.21
C GLN A 217 -78.85 78.79 61.13
N LYS A 218 -77.56 79.12 60.94
CA LYS A 218 -76.90 80.20 61.69
C LYS A 218 -77.60 81.54 61.52
N ARG A 219 -78.00 81.92 60.30
CA ARG A 219 -78.77 83.14 60.06
C ARG A 219 -80.16 83.13 60.70
N SER A 220 -80.81 81.97 60.75
CA SER A 220 -82.07 81.78 61.47
C SER A 220 -81.88 82.02 62.97
N PHE A 221 -80.84 81.42 63.55
CA PHE A 221 -80.51 81.60 64.96
C PHE A 221 -80.09 83.05 65.26
N GLU A 222 -79.33 83.71 64.39
CA GLU A 222 -78.99 85.14 64.52
C GLU A 222 -80.24 86.02 64.45
N GLY A 223 -81.20 85.69 63.58
CA GLY A 223 -82.50 86.39 63.53
C GLY A 223 -83.37 86.18 64.77
N GLU A 224 -83.29 85.00 65.42
CA GLU A 224 -83.91 84.73 66.72
C GLU A 224 -83.22 85.48 67.86
N ILE A 225 -81.89 85.53 67.86
CA ILE A 225 -81.09 86.31 68.82
C ILE A 225 -81.45 87.80 68.71
N ASP A 226 -81.55 88.36 67.50
CA ASP A 226 -81.94 89.76 67.28
C ASP A 226 -83.38 90.08 67.71
N ARG A 227 -84.28 89.08 67.69
CA ARG A 227 -85.64 89.21 68.23
C ARG A 227 -85.61 89.24 69.75
N LEU A 228 -84.90 88.31 70.35
CA LEU A 228 -84.74 88.20 71.80
C LEU A 228 -84.02 89.42 72.39
N GLU A 229 -83.05 90.00 71.68
CA GLU A 229 -82.38 91.24 72.08
C GLU A 229 -83.27 92.49 71.98
N ARG A 230 -84.23 92.50 71.03
CA ARG A 230 -85.25 93.55 70.95
C ARG A 230 -86.26 93.44 72.10
N GLU A 231 -86.71 92.23 72.42
CA GLU A 231 -87.54 91.98 73.61
C GLU A 231 -86.82 92.33 74.91
N ASN A 232 -85.52 92.02 75.04
CA ASN A 232 -84.71 92.41 76.19
C ASN A 232 -84.56 93.93 76.30
N ARG A 233 -84.43 94.65 75.18
CA ARG A 233 -84.40 96.12 75.16
C ARG A 233 -85.74 96.77 75.54
N GLU A 234 -86.86 96.16 75.16
CA GLU A 234 -88.19 96.61 75.59
C GLU A 234 -88.45 96.33 77.08
N LEU A 235 -87.98 95.19 77.58
CA LEU A 235 -88.03 94.87 79.02
C LEU A 235 -87.13 95.80 79.84
N LEU A 236 -85.95 96.17 79.34
CA LEU A 236 -85.05 97.15 79.98
C LEU A 236 -85.60 98.59 79.95
N ARG A 237 -86.39 98.96 78.94
CA ARG A 237 -87.15 100.24 78.95
C ARG A 237 -88.29 100.25 79.98
N LYS A 238 -88.94 99.11 80.24
CA LYS A 238 -89.96 98.99 81.30
C LYS A 238 -89.36 98.96 82.71
N LEU A 239 -88.11 98.50 82.86
CA LEU A 239 -87.38 98.49 84.14
C LEU A 239 -86.65 99.81 84.46
N GLY A 240 -86.32 100.62 83.45
CA GLY A 240 -85.72 101.95 83.63
C GLY A 240 -86.68 103.08 84.04
N GLN A 241 -88.00 102.86 84.00
CA GLN A 241 -89.02 103.76 84.59
C GLN A 241 -89.05 103.72 86.14
N ARG A 242 -88.02 103.16 86.77
CA ARG A 242 -87.87 103.00 88.22
C ARG A 242 -86.43 103.26 88.66
N SER A 243 -85.93 104.48 88.51
CA SER A 243 -84.97 105.07 89.47
C SER A 243 -84.72 106.54 89.17
N TYR A 244 -84.86 107.34 90.22
CA TYR A 244 -84.80 108.81 90.31
C TYR A 244 -86.10 109.50 89.82
N THR A 245 -86.87 110.19 90.67
CA THR A 245 -86.45 111.36 91.47
C THR A 245 -85.33 112.12 90.82
#